data_AF-A0A0D8XHH7-F1
#
_entry.id   AF-A0A0D8XHH7-F1
#
_cell.length_a   1.000
_cell.length_b   1.000
_cell.length_c   1.000
_cell.angle_alpha   90.00
_cell.angle_beta   90.00
_cell.angle_gamma   90.00
#
_symmetry.space_group_name_H-M   'P 1'
#
loop_
_entity.id
_entity.type
_entity.pdbx_description
1 polymer ?
#
loop_
_entity_poly.entity_id
_entity_poly.type
_entity_poly.pdbx_seq_one_letter_code
_entity_poly.pdbx_strand_id
1 'polypeptide(L)'
;MHLCMHVPQTATCDDAINLFLEKRISSVPVVDSLGCVLGVIRKSDVMYELIRHPSNYLEILDIPIMDIVASKSPPVYGTATMTFYDCIATLVNTDRQSIHLTVDNKLNYAPDDLPPGPHP
;
A
#
# COMPACT_ATOMS: atom_id res chain seq x y z
N MET A 1 13.43 -5.63 15.41
CA MET A 1 13.16 -4.55 14.44
C MET A 1 12.12 -5.12 13.49
N HIS A 2 10.83 -4.91 13.79
CA HIS A 2 9.74 -5.51 13.01
C HIS A 2 9.73 -4.89 11.61
N LEU A 3 9.73 -5.73 10.59
CA LEU A 3 9.79 -5.35 9.19
C LEU A 3 8.40 -4.87 8.77
N CYS A 4 8.05 -3.64 9.14
CA CYS A 4 6.79 -3.00 8.80
C CYS A 4 6.71 -2.83 7.27
N MET A 5 5.90 -3.67 6.60
CA MET A 5 5.75 -3.72 5.12
C MET A 5 4.47 -2.99 4.66
N HIS A 6 3.95 -2.08 5.47
CA HIS A 6 2.71 -1.33 5.28
C HIS A 6 2.87 0.11 5.78
N VAL A 7 1.97 1.00 5.37
CA VAL A 7 1.92 2.39 5.83
C VAL A 7 0.57 2.69 6.50
N PRO A 8 0.52 3.53 7.54
CA PRO A 8 -0.74 3.94 8.15
C PRO A 8 -1.51 4.90 7.24
N GLN A 9 -2.83 4.97 7.40
CA GLN A 9 -3.71 5.89 6.68
C GLN A 9 -3.37 7.38 6.88
N THR A 10 -2.60 7.71 7.92
CA THR A 10 -2.17 9.08 8.25
C THR A 10 -0.83 9.46 7.62
N ALA A 11 -0.16 8.53 6.93
CA ALA A 11 1.14 8.79 6.32
C ALA A 11 1.04 9.68 5.07
N THR A 12 2.19 10.21 4.66
CA THR A 12 2.34 11.06 3.47
C THR A 12 3.02 10.32 2.33
N CYS A 13 3.02 10.91 1.15
CA CYS A 13 3.75 10.39 0.00
C CYS A 13 5.25 10.19 0.31
N ASP A 14 5.86 11.09 1.09
CA ASP A 14 7.25 10.98 1.51
C ASP A 14 7.52 9.68 2.30
N ASP A 15 6.66 9.35 3.26
CA ASP A 15 6.76 8.11 4.03
C ASP A 15 6.74 6.88 3.11
N ALA A 16 5.85 6.86 2.12
CA ALA A 16 5.77 5.77 1.15
C ALA A 16 7.02 5.69 0.26
N ILE A 17 7.54 6.82 -0.22
CA ILE A 17 8.77 6.89 -1.02
C ILE A 17 9.95 6.36 -0.23
N ASN A 18 10.14 6.81 1.01
CA ASN A 18 11.21 6.35 1.89
C ASN A 18 11.11 4.83 2.10
N LEU A 19 9.92 4.31 2.37
CA LEU A 19 9.72 2.87 2.52
C LEU A 19 10.04 2.09 1.23
N PHE A 20 9.66 2.60 0.06
CA PHE A 20 10.00 1.99 -1.23
C PHE A 20 11.51 1.92 -1.48
N LEU A 21 12.26 2.95 -1.08
CA LEU A 21 13.71 3.03 -1.24
C LEU A 21 14.41 2.09 -0.24
N GLU A 22 14.05 2.16 1.03
CA GLU A 22 14.67 1.38 2.10
C GLU A 22 14.44 -0.13 1.93
N LYS A 23 13.19 -0.52 1.63
CA LYS A 23 12.80 -1.93 1.55
C LYS A 23 12.95 -2.51 0.15
N ARG A 24 13.27 -1.68 -0.85
CA ARG A 24 13.35 -2.05 -2.28
C ARG A 24 12.08 -2.73 -2.80
N ILE A 25 10.92 -2.29 -2.32
CA ILE A 25 9.60 -2.77 -2.74
C ILE A 25 8.93 -1.76 -3.70
N SER A 26 7.95 -2.21 -4.48
CA SER A 26 7.27 -1.40 -5.51
C SER A 26 5.89 -0.90 -5.11
N SER A 27 5.31 -1.49 -4.05
CA SER A 27 4.00 -1.12 -3.53
C SER A 27 3.85 -1.60 -2.10
N VAL A 28 3.02 -0.91 -1.33
CA VAL A 28 2.70 -1.25 0.06
C VAL A 28 1.21 -1.02 0.32
N PRO A 29 0.59 -1.84 1.16
CA PRO A 29 -0.77 -1.60 1.60
C PRO A 29 -0.83 -0.42 2.57
N VAL A 30 -1.94 0.31 2.48
CA VAL A 30 -2.32 1.36 3.43
C VAL A 30 -3.32 0.77 4.40
N VAL A 31 -3.08 0.94 5.70
CA VAL A 31 -3.93 0.35 6.76
C VAL A 31 -4.52 1.38 7.71
N ASP A 32 -5.67 1.06 8.29
CA ASP A 32 -6.20 1.78 9.45
C ASP A 32 -5.47 1.38 10.76
N SER A 33 -5.89 1.97 11.88
CA SER A 33 -5.35 1.67 13.21
C SER A 33 -5.68 0.26 13.72
N LEU A 34 -6.62 -0.45 13.08
CA LEU A 34 -7.02 -1.81 13.41
C LEU A 34 -6.33 -2.85 12.51
N GLY A 35 -5.48 -2.41 11.58
CA GLY A 35 -4.78 -3.25 10.62
C GLY A 35 -5.64 -3.67 9.41
N CYS A 36 -6.80 -3.05 9.21
CA CYS A 36 -7.63 -3.30 8.03
C CYS A 36 -7.02 -2.59 6.82
N VAL A 37 -7.01 -3.26 5.67
CA VAL A 37 -6.47 -2.67 4.44
C VAL A 37 -7.47 -1.67 3.86
N LEU A 38 -7.04 -0.43 3.70
CA LEU A 38 -7.81 0.65 3.08
C LEU A 38 -7.44 0.86 1.61
N GLY A 39 -6.21 0.47 1.25
CA GLY A 39 -5.71 0.69 -0.10
C GLY A 39 -4.35 0.07 -0.36
N VAL A 40 -3.82 0.34 -1.55
CA VAL A 40 -2.43 0.05 -1.91
C VAL A 40 -1.84 1.27 -2.58
N ILE A 41 -0.70 1.75 -2.07
CA ILE A 41 0.10 2.79 -2.71
C ILE A 41 1.26 2.13 -3.49
N ARG A 42 1.49 2.56 -4.73
CA ARG A 42 2.51 2.00 -5.63
C ARG A 42 3.46 3.09 -6.11
N LYS A 43 4.66 2.71 -6.53
CA LYS A 43 5.60 3.62 -7.23
C LYS A 43 4.95 4.32 -8.43
N SER A 44 4.11 3.62 -9.18
CA SER A 44 3.36 4.19 -10.31
C SER A 44 2.41 5.31 -9.89
N ASP A 45 1.85 5.25 -8.68
CA ASP A 45 0.95 6.28 -8.17
C ASP A 45 1.75 7.55 -7.84
N VAL A 46 2.93 7.42 -7.21
CA VAL A 46 3.87 8.53 -7.00
C VAL A 46 4.30 9.17 -8.32
N MET A 47 4.64 8.35 -9.32
CA MET A 47 4.99 8.85 -10.65
C MET A 47 3.83 9.63 -11.31
N TYR A 48 2.59 9.22 -11.06
CA TYR A 48 1.42 9.94 -11.56
C TYR A 48 1.26 11.30 -10.89
N GLU A 49 1.47 11.39 -9.57
CA GLU A 49 1.43 12.67 -8.86
C GLU A 49 2.54 13.63 -9.33
N LEU A 50 3.75 13.13 -9.61
CA LEU A 50 4.82 13.93 -10.21
C LEU A 50 4.42 14.54 -11.56
N ILE A 51 3.65 13.81 -12.37
CA ILE A 51 3.14 14.31 -13.66
C ILE A 51 2.05 15.37 -13.45
N ARG A 52 1.24 15.26 -12.39
CA ARG A 52 0.21 16.25 -12.02
C ARG A 52 0.78 17.54 -11.44
N HIS A 53 1.97 17.48 -10.84
CA HIS A 53 2.66 18.63 -10.23
C HIS A 53 4.00 18.95 -10.93
N PRO A 54 4.00 19.28 -12.24
CA PRO A 54 5.22 19.37 -13.05
C PRO A 54 6.13 20.55 -12.69
N SER A 55 5.62 21.56 -11.99
CA SER A 55 6.36 22.79 -11.64
C SER A 55 6.89 22.79 -10.21
N ASN A 56 6.42 21.88 -9.35
CA ASN A 56 6.83 21.82 -7.96
C ASN A 56 6.80 20.38 -7.41
N TYR A 57 7.84 19.61 -7.73
CA TYR A 57 7.94 18.19 -7.35
C TYR A 57 8.02 17.96 -5.84
N LEU A 58 8.35 18.97 -5.04
CA LEU A 58 8.41 18.81 -3.58
C LEU A 58 7.02 18.84 -2.94
N GLU A 59 6.02 19.45 -3.59
CA GLU A 59 4.64 19.47 -3.07
C GLU A 59 4.06 18.07 -2.94
N ILE A 60 4.51 17.12 -3.77
CA ILE A 60 3.96 15.77 -3.72
C ILE A 60 4.33 15.03 -2.43
N LEU A 61 5.41 15.44 -1.75
CA LEU A 61 5.92 14.80 -0.54
C LEU A 61 4.92 14.91 0.63
N ASP A 62 4.23 16.05 0.72
CA ASP A 62 3.27 16.35 1.79
C ASP A 62 1.85 15.85 1.48
N ILE A 63 1.61 15.26 0.29
CA ILE A 63 0.28 14.74 -0.06
C ILE A 63 -0.08 13.56 0.86
N PRO A 64 -1.24 13.59 1.53
CA PRO A 64 -1.74 12.45 2.30
C PRO A 64 -1.92 11.22 1.39
N ILE A 65 -1.43 10.06 1.81
CA ILE A 65 -1.51 8.84 0.97
C ILE A 65 -2.97 8.48 0.67
N MET A 66 -3.89 8.77 1.58
CA MET A 66 -5.32 8.51 1.37
C MET A 66 -5.92 9.30 0.21
N ASP A 67 -5.44 10.52 -0.06
CA ASP A 67 -5.89 11.31 -1.21
C ASP A 67 -5.44 10.65 -2.52
N ILE A 68 -4.21 10.11 -2.52
CA ILE A 68 -3.67 9.38 -3.66
C ILE A 68 -4.45 8.09 -3.88
N VAL A 69 -4.65 7.28 -2.82
CA VAL A 69 -5.36 6.00 -2.90
C VAL A 69 -6.82 6.19 -3.33
N ALA A 70 -7.52 7.19 -2.79
CA ALA A 70 -8.91 7.48 -3.14
C ALA A 70 -9.09 7.92 -4.60
N SER A 71 -8.06 8.53 -5.20
CA SER A 71 -8.08 8.97 -6.60
C SER A 71 -7.94 7.83 -7.63
N LYS A 72 -7.63 6.61 -7.18
CA LYS A 72 -7.31 5.47 -8.07
C LYS A 72 -8.43 4.43 -8.08
N SER A 73 -8.39 3.59 -9.11
CA SER A 73 -9.28 2.44 -9.21
C SER A 73 -9.14 1.56 -7.97
N PRO A 74 -10.25 0.94 -7.52
CA PRO A 74 -10.23 0.11 -6.33
C PRO A 74 -9.12 -0.94 -6.46
N PRO A 75 -8.34 -1.14 -5.39
CA PRO A 75 -7.28 -2.13 -5.38
C PRO A 75 -7.88 -3.52 -5.63
N VAL A 76 -7.22 -4.26 -6.52
CA VAL A 76 -7.56 -5.66 -6.75
C VAL A 76 -6.70 -6.46 -5.79
N TYR A 77 -7.34 -6.98 -4.74
CA TYR A 77 -6.73 -7.91 -3.82
C TYR A 77 -6.93 -9.34 -4.32
N GLY A 78 -5.88 -10.15 -4.20
CA GLY A 78 -6.00 -11.59 -4.35
C GLY A 78 -6.40 -12.24 -3.04
N THR A 79 -6.93 -13.46 -3.13
CA THR A 79 -7.17 -14.30 -1.95
C THR A 79 -6.18 -15.44 -1.92
N ALA A 80 -5.97 -16.06 -0.76
CA ALA A 80 -5.14 -17.25 -0.64
C ALA A 80 -5.67 -18.47 -1.43
N THR A 81 -6.90 -18.40 -1.94
CA THR A 81 -7.53 -19.44 -2.75
C THR A 81 -7.33 -19.25 -4.25
N MET A 82 -6.72 -18.14 -4.69
CA MET A 82 -6.44 -17.91 -6.11
C MET A 82 -5.45 -18.94 -6.64
N THR A 83 -5.74 -19.48 -7.82
CA THR A 83 -4.78 -20.32 -8.53
C THR A 83 -3.68 -19.44 -9.15
N PHE A 84 -2.56 -20.07 -9.52
CA PHE A 84 -1.51 -19.38 -10.27
C PHE A 84 -2.03 -18.77 -11.58
N TYR A 85 -3.01 -19.41 -12.23
CA TYR A 85 -3.64 -18.87 -13.43
C TYR A 85 -4.43 -17.60 -13.15
N ASP A 86 -5.22 -17.58 -12.07
CA ASP A 86 -5.96 -16.39 -11.64
C ASP A 86 -5.02 -15.21 -11.35
N CYS A 87 -3.87 -15.50 -10.72
CA CYS A 87 -2.82 -14.51 -10.48
C CYS A 87 -2.26 -13.93 -11.78
N ILE A 88 -1.90 -14.79 -12.76
CA ILE A 88 -1.40 -14.32 -14.06
C ILE A 88 -2.47 -13.49 -14.78
N ALA A 89 -3.69 -14.01 -14.86
CA ALA A 89 -4.79 -13.31 -15.53
C ALA A 89 -5.04 -11.93 -14.88
N THR A 90 -4.97 -11.84 -13.56
CA THR A 90 -5.13 -10.58 -12.82
C THR A 90 -3.99 -9.61 -13.11
N LEU A 91 -2.73 -10.06 -13.07
CA LEU A 91 -1.57 -9.21 -13.37
C LEU A 91 -1.64 -8.64 -14.79
N VAL A 92 -1.94 -9.50 -15.78
CA VAL A 92 -2.01 -9.11 -17.19
C VAL A 92 -3.18 -8.16 -17.46
N ASN A 93 -4.37 -8.45 -16.93
CA ASN A 93 -5.57 -7.65 -17.20
C ASN A 93 -5.59 -6.30 -16.46
N THR A 94 -4.79 -6.14 -15.41
CA THR A 94 -4.79 -4.92 -14.59
C THR A 94 -3.52 -4.08 -14.71
N ASP A 95 -2.56 -4.51 -15.54
CA ASP A 95 -1.24 -3.88 -15.69
C ASP A 95 -0.57 -3.60 -14.33
N ARG A 96 -0.76 -4.55 -13.40
CA ARG A 96 -0.19 -4.48 -12.05
C ARG A 96 1.09 -5.29 -12.00
N GLN A 97 2.09 -4.76 -11.29
CA GLN A 97 3.37 -5.43 -11.05
C GLN A 97 3.32 -6.40 -9.85
N SER A 98 2.24 -6.37 -9.07
CA SER A 98 2.05 -7.24 -7.90
C SER A 98 0.58 -7.41 -7.56
N ILE A 99 0.27 -8.48 -6.84
CA ILE A 99 -1.03 -8.74 -6.23
C ILE A 99 -0.81 -8.78 -4.72
N HIS A 100 -1.61 -8.02 -3.99
CA HIS A 100 -1.63 -8.05 -2.53
C HIS A 100 -2.66 -9.08 -2.09
N LEU A 101 -2.25 -10.08 -1.30
CA LEU A 101 -3.14 -11.11 -0.78
C LEU A 101 -3.73 -10.65 0.54
N THR A 102 -5.05 -10.75 0.69
CA THR A 102 -5.75 -10.45 1.95
C THR A 102 -6.50 -11.67 2.44
N VAL A 103 -6.50 -11.90 3.75
CA VAL A 103 -7.36 -12.89 4.42
C VAL A 103 -8.35 -12.08 5.26
N ASP A 104 -9.64 -12.19 4.96
CA ASP A 104 -10.72 -11.48 5.68
C ASP A 104 -10.56 -9.94 5.77
N ASN A 105 -10.02 -9.32 4.70
CA ASN A 105 -9.73 -7.89 4.61
C ASN A 105 -8.71 -7.36 5.64
N LYS A 106 -7.99 -8.26 6.32
CA LYS A 106 -6.84 -7.95 7.15
C LYS A 106 -5.57 -8.30 6.39
N LEU A 107 -4.53 -7.48 6.52
CA LEU A 107 -3.19 -7.97 6.26
C LEU A 107 -2.92 -9.09 7.25
N ASN A 108 -2.30 -10.17 6.79
CA ASN A 108 -1.78 -11.21 7.67
C ASN A 108 -0.78 -10.56 8.64
N TYR A 109 -1.28 -10.13 9.80
CA TYR A 109 -0.48 -9.70 10.92
C TYR A 109 0.06 -10.98 11.56
N ALA A 110 1.37 -11.10 11.70
CA ALA A 110 1.91 -12.09 12.61
C ALA A 110 1.32 -11.78 14.00
N PRO A 111 0.88 -12.78 14.78
CA PRO A 111 0.26 -12.56 16.10
C PRO A 111 1.17 -11.79 17.08
N ASP A 112 2.47 -11.67 16.79
CA ASP A 112 3.47 -10.99 17.61
C ASP A 112 3.61 -9.47 17.36
N ASP A 113 2.97 -8.90 16.34
CA ASP A 113 3.09 -7.48 15.99
C ASP A 113 2.05 -6.59 16.71
N LEU A 114 1.12 -7.15 17.49
CA LEU A 114 0.05 -6.37 18.14
C LEU A 114 0.66 -5.27 19.03
N PRO A 115 0.28 -3.98 18.87
CA PRO A 115 0.72 -2.95 19.79
C PRO A 115 0.31 -3.35 21.22
N PRO A 116 1.16 -3.14 22.24
CA PRO A 116 0.80 -3.46 23.60
C PRO A 116 -0.53 -2.75 23.90
N GLY A 117 -1.55 -3.54 24.21
CA GLY A 117 -2.87 -3.03 24.56
C GLY A 117 -2.75 -2.00 25.68
N PRO A 118 -3.71 -1.08 25.81
CA PRO A 118 -3.65 -0.06 26.86
C PRO A 118 -3.45 -0.77 28.21
N HIS A 119 -2.29 -0.52 28.83
CA HIS A 119 -2.00 -1.00 30.16
C HIS A 119 -3.04 -0.38 31.13
N PRO A 120 -3.56 -1.18 32.08
CA PRO A 120 -4.55 -0.71 33.04
C PRO A 120 -4.04 0.42 33.92
#